data_AF-A0A090RNS1-F1
#
_entry.id   AF-A0A090RNS1-F1
#
_cell.length_a   1.000
_cell.length_b   1.000
_cell.length_c   1.000
_cell.angle_alpha   90.00
_cell.angle_beta   90.00
_cell.angle_gamma   90.00
#
_symmetry.space_group_name_H-M   'P 1'
#
loop_
_entity.id
_entity.type
_entity.pdbx_description
1 polymer ?
#
loop_
_entity_poly.entity_id
_entity_poly.type
_entity_poly.pdbx_seq_one_letter_code
_entity_poly.pdbx_strand_id
1 'polypeptide(L)'
;MVDDLTNGGSYGDLNNAYRVVTASDINDAGVISATAIKCASGYDNTDHFATCGNGLETETVVAVKLIPIQGATSADIESRSVDTSTVTREGASVTLLSLFFLLAFRVLRDSLLTITSAV
;
A
#
# COMPACT_ATOMS: atom_id res chain seq x y z
N MET A 1 -6.52 5.58 10.06
CA MET A 1 -6.49 6.75 9.16
C MET A 1 -7.93 7.27 8.99
N VAL A 2 -8.22 8.44 8.41
CA VAL A 2 -9.61 8.96 8.35
C VAL A 2 -10.53 8.06 7.49
N ASP A 3 -9.94 7.24 6.63
CA ASP A 3 -10.61 6.24 5.80
C ASP A 3 -11.19 5.03 6.56
N ASP A 4 -10.84 4.85 7.84
CA ASP A 4 -11.45 3.85 8.72
C ASP A 4 -12.93 4.19 8.99
N LEU A 5 -13.33 5.46 8.85
CA LEU A 5 -14.72 5.91 9.05
C LEU A 5 -15.70 5.42 7.97
N THR A 6 -15.17 4.93 6.85
CA THR A 6 -15.95 4.37 5.74
C THR A 6 -15.48 2.98 5.39
N ASN A 7 -15.01 2.21 6.38
CA ASN A 7 -14.76 0.80 6.17
C ASN A 7 -16.08 0.11 5.72
N GLY A 8 -15.97 -0.79 4.75
CA GLY A 8 -17.09 -1.60 4.28
C GLY A 8 -17.46 -2.70 5.30
N GLY A 9 -18.17 -3.72 4.85
CA GLY A 9 -18.47 -4.89 5.67
C GLY A 9 -19.72 -4.71 6.52
N SER A 10 -19.61 -4.86 7.84
CA SER A 10 -20.76 -5.02 8.77
C SER A 10 -21.77 -3.87 8.72
N TYR A 11 -21.33 -2.66 8.38
CA TYR A 11 -22.15 -1.46 8.32
C TYR A 11 -22.57 -1.07 6.89
N GLY A 12 -22.14 -1.84 5.88
CA GLY A 12 -22.58 -1.71 4.49
C GLY A 12 -21.44 -1.82 3.48
N ASP A 13 -21.55 -2.75 2.52
CA ASP A 13 -20.57 -2.96 1.46
C ASP A 13 -20.37 -1.73 0.57
N LEU A 14 -21.41 -0.90 0.42
CA LEU A 14 -21.37 0.34 -0.35
C LEU A 14 -20.40 1.38 0.22
N ASN A 15 -20.09 1.33 1.52
CA ASN A 15 -19.15 2.26 2.14
C ASN A 15 -17.73 2.03 1.65
N ASN A 16 -17.39 0.79 1.26
CA ASN A 16 -16.06 0.48 0.76
C ASN A 16 -15.72 1.28 -0.50
N ALA A 17 -16.72 1.77 -1.26
CA ALA A 17 -16.50 2.61 -2.43
C ALA A 17 -15.87 3.97 -2.13
N TYR A 18 -15.84 4.41 -0.87
CA TYR A 18 -15.32 5.72 -0.47
C TYR A 18 -14.17 5.57 0.52
N ARG A 19 -13.11 6.34 0.29
CA ARG A 19 -12.00 6.52 1.22
C ARG A 19 -11.88 7.97 1.62
N VAL A 20 -12.23 8.30 2.85
CA VAL A 20 -12.19 9.68 3.34
C VAL A 20 -10.73 10.11 3.54
N VAL A 21 -10.35 11.19 2.87
CA VAL A 21 -8.99 11.76 2.94
C VAL A 21 -8.93 12.85 4.01
N THR A 22 -9.94 13.72 4.02
CA THR A 22 -10.07 14.80 4.98
C THR A 22 -11.52 14.97 5.39
N ALA A 23 -11.72 15.34 6.65
CA ALA A 23 -13.03 15.66 7.21
C ALA A 23 -12.95 16.96 8.00
N SER A 24 -14.01 17.74 7.95
CA SER A 24 -14.21 18.91 8.81
C SER A 24 -14.84 18.49 10.14
N ASP A 25 -14.87 19.41 11.10
CA ASP A 25 -15.65 19.21 12.32
C ASP A 25 -17.15 19.06 12.04
N ILE A 26 -17.85 18.53 13.04
CA ILE A 26 -19.30 18.37 13.04
C ILE A 26 -20.00 19.74 13.06
N ASN A 27 -21.05 19.90 12.24
CA ASN A 27 -21.88 21.10 12.25
C ASN A 27 -23.07 20.98 13.23
N ASP A 28 -23.84 22.06 13.38
CA ASP A 28 -25.01 22.13 14.28
C ASP A 28 -26.12 21.11 13.94
N ALA A 29 -26.12 20.56 12.73
CA ALA A 29 -27.05 19.52 12.29
C ALA A 29 -26.52 18.09 12.59
N GLY A 30 -25.38 17.98 13.27
CA GLY A 30 -24.75 16.69 13.59
C GLY A 30 -24.08 16.02 12.39
N VAL A 31 -23.73 16.78 11.35
CA VAL A 31 -23.21 16.26 10.08
C VAL A 31 -21.76 16.68 9.88
N ILE A 32 -20.97 15.81 9.27
CA ILE A 32 -19.57 16.07 8.91
C ILE A 32 -19.44 16.22 7.39
N SER A 33 -18.80 17.30 6.96
CA SER A 33 -18.39 17.49 5.57
C SER A 33 -17.01 16.89 5.35
N ALA A 34 -16.82 16.16 4.25
CA ALA A 34 -15.55 15.49 3.98
C ALA A 34 -15.22 15.41 2.48
N THR A 35 -13.93 15.25 2.19
CA THR A 35 -13.43 14.91 0.85
C THR A 35 -13.02 13.44 0.85
N ALA A 36 -13.50 12.69 -0.14
CA ALA A 36 -13.18 11.29 -0.30
C ALA A 36 -12.69 10.96 -1.70
N ILE A 37 -11.91 9.89 -1.81
CA ILE A 37 -11.58 9.23 -3.06
C ILE A 37 -12.59 8.10 -3.26
N LYS A 38 -13.27 8.12 -4.41
CA LYS A 38 -14.32 7.16 -4.77
C LYS A 38 -13.86 6.21 -5.87
N CYS A 39 -14.04 4.92 -5.63
CA CYS A 39 -14.03 3.88 -6.64
C CYS A 39 -15.48 3.56 -7.06
N ALA A 40 -15.79 3.57 -8.35
CA ALA A 40 -17.18 3.44 -8.82
C ALA A 40 -17.78 2.06 -8.54
N SER A 41 -16.99 1.01 -8.77
CA SER A 41 -17.35 -0.38 -8.49
C SER A 41 -17.16 -0.80 -7.02
N GLY A 42 -16.46 0.02 -6.22
CA GLY A 42 -15.96 -0.37 -4.91
C GLY A 42 -14.50 -0.86 -4.99
N TYR A 43 -13.76 -0.75 -3.88
CA TYR A 43 -12.41 -1.30 -3.83
C TYR A 43 -12.47 -2.83 -3.70
N ASP A 44 -11.44 -3.51 -4.21
CA ASP A 44 -11.44 -4.97 -4.37
C ASP A 44 -11.51 -5.72 -3.02
N ASN A 45 -11.03 -5.10 -1.95
CA ASN A 45 -11.19 -5.55 -0.57
C ASN A 45 -11.21 -4.33 0.39
N THR A 46 -11.20 -4.59 1.70
CA THR A 46 -11.24 -3.54 2.73
C THR A 46 -9.86 -3.06 3.21
N ASP A 47 -8.77 -3.62 2.70
CA ASP A 47 -7.41 -3.29 3.10
C ASP A 47 -7.02 -1.86 2.69
N HIS A 48 -6.10 -1.23 3.42
CA HIS A 48 -5.61 0.11 3.10
C HIS A 48 -5.00 0.22 1.69
N PHE A 49 -4.44 -0.86 1.16
CA PHE A 49 -3.81 -0.90 -0.15
C PHE A 49 -4.67 -1.58 -1.23
N ALA A 50 -5.96 -1.83 -0.95
CA ALA A 50 -6.84 -2.44 -1.94
C ALA A 50 -6.87 -1.59 -3.22
N THR A 51 -6.90 -2.26 -4.37
CA THR A 51 -7.02 -1.63 -5.69
C THR A 51 -8.48 -1.27 -6.01
N CYS A 52 -8.68 -0.35 -6.94
CA CYS A 52 -9.99 0.04 -7.47
C CYS A 52 -10.26 -0.71 -8.78
N GLY A 53 -11.32 -1.52 -8.82
CA GLY A 53 -11.70 -2.29 -10.01
C GLY A 53 -10.56 -3.16 -10.56
N ASN A 54 -9.88 -3.92 -9.69
CA ASN A 54 -8.68 -4.71 -10.01
C ASN A 54 -7.51 -3.89 -10.58
N GLY A 55 -7.45 -2.60 -10.22
CA GLY A 55 -6.44 -1.66 -10.71
C GLY A 55 -6.69 -1.15 -12.13
N LEU A 56 -7.88 -1.41 -12.69
CA LEU A 56 -8.28 -0.98 -14.03
C LEU A 56 -9.17 0.26 -14.03
N GLU A 57 -9.80 0.57 -12.89
CA GLU A 57 -10.69 1.70 -12.76
C GLU A 57 -9.98 2.94 -12.20
N THR A 58 -10.38 4.11 -12.70
CA THR A 58 -9.88 5.39 -12.23
C THR A 58 -10.66 5.85 -11.01
N GLU A 59 -9.93 6.16 -9.94
CA GLU A 59 -10.46 6.78 -8.74
C GLU A 59 -10.84 8.25 -9.00
N THR A 60 -11.89 8.72 -8.31
CA THR A 60 -12.40 10.10 -8.45
C THR A 60 -12.48 10.81 -7.11
N VAL A 61 -12.13 12.10 -7.08
CA VAL A 61 -12.29 12.92 -5.87
C VAL A 61 -13.73 13.42 -5.79
N VAL A 62 -14.39 13.19 -4.66
CA VAL A 62 -15.78 13.56 -4.42
C VAL A 62 -15.94 14.24 -3.07
N ALA A 63 -16.90 15.17 -2.99
CA ALA A 63 -17.38 15.69 -1.71
C ALA A 63 -18.43 14.73 -1.15
N VAL A 64 -18.31 14.38 0.12
CA VAL A 64 -19.23 13.47 0.82
C VAL A 64 -19.74 14.11 2.11
N LYS A 65 -20.93 13.66 2.50
CA LYS A 65 -21.59 14.04 3.74
C LYS A 65 -21.65 12.81 4.64
N LEU A 66 -20.94 12.83 5.76
CA LEU A 66 -20.95 11.75 6.73
C LEU A 66 -22.01 12.06 7.80
N ILE A 67 -22.88 11.08 8.04
CA ILE A 67 -23.93 11.15 9.06
C ILE A 67 -23.53 10.16 10.16
N PRO A 68 -23.18 10.62 11.38
CA PRO A 68 -22.84 9.75 12.49
C PRO A 68 -23.98 8.79 12.82
N ILE A 69 -23.63 7.55 13.15
CA ILE A 69 -24.59 6.55 13.65
C ILE A 69 -24.89 6.89 15.12
N GLN A 70 -26.17 7.10 15.45
CA GLN A 70 -26.60 7.47 16.80
C GLN A 70 -26.17 6.41 17.82
N GLY A 71 -25.45 6.84 18.86
CA GLY A 71 -24.97 5.96 19.93
C GLY A 71 -23.69 5.17 19.60
N ALA A 72 -23.17 5.27 18.38
CA ALA A 72 -21.87 4.72 18.04
C ALA A 72 -20.75 5.51 18.72
N THR A 73 -19.74 4.79 19.15
CA THR A 73 -18.55 5.29 19.85
C THR A 73 -17.30 4.95 19.04
N SER A 74 -16.14 5.41 19.50
CA SER A 74 -14.86 5.04 18.88
C SER A 74 -14.59 3.53 18.90
N ALA A 75 -15.25 2.76 19.77
CA ALA A 75 -15.13 1.30 19.81
C ALA A 75 -15.85 0.61 18.63
N ASP A 76 -16.78 1.31 17.98
CA ASP A 76 -17.53 0.80 16.82
C ASP A 76 -16.81 1.10 15.48
N ILE A 77 -15.65 1.76 15.53
CA ILE A 77 -14.83 2.02 14.35
C ILE A 77 -14.06 0.73 14.01
N GLU A 78 -14.39 0.15 12.86
CA GLU A 78 -13.65 -0.98 12.30
C GLU A 78 -12.49 -0.46 11.45
N SER A 79 -11.26 -0.61 11.95
CA SER A 79 -10.07 -0.21 11.19
C SER A 79 -9.87 -1.08 9.96
N ARG A 80 -9.43 -0.48 8.86
CA ARG A 80 -9.03 -1.22 7.67
C ARG A 80 -7.79 -2.05 7.96
N SER A 81 -7.74 -3.22 7.34
CA SER A 81 -6.62 -4.13 7.47
C SER A 81 -5.40 -3.59 6.70
N VAL A 82 -4.20 -3.88 7.18
CA VAL A 82 -2.96 -3.65 6.44
C VAL A 82 -2.56 -4.98 5.85
N ASP A 83 -2.52 -5.09 4.53
CA ASP A 83 -2.00 -6.29 3.89
C ASP A 83 -0.51 -6.46 4.25
N THR A 84 -0.20 -7.46 5.07
CA THR A 84 1.16 -7.79 5.52
C THR A 84 1.81 -8.87 4.66
N SER A 85 1.37 -9.02 3.40
CA SER A 85 1.96 -9.99 2.47
C SER A 85 3.49 -9.89 2.50
N THR A 86 4.12 -10.97 2.94
CA THR A 86 5.57 -11.01 3.15
C THR A 86 6.25 -11.04 1.79
N VAL A 87 6.92 -9.95 1.43
CA VAL A 87 7.68 -9.89 0.17
C VAL A 87 8.98 -10.67 0.34
N THR A 88 9.00 -11.92 -0.11
CA THR A 88 10.22 -12.74 -0.18
C THR A 88 11.12 -12.22 -1.31
N ARG A 89 12.24 -11.59 -0.95
CA ARG A 89 13.24 -11.09 -1.92
C ARG A 89 14.33 -12.15 -2.12
N GLU A 90 14.16 -12.98 -3.13
CA GLU A 90 15.18 -13.96 -3.55
C GLU A 90 16.28 -13.24 -4.37
N GLY A 91 17.45 -13.02 -3.78
CA GLY A 91 18.56 -12.33 -4.47
C GLY A 91 19.96 -12.57 -3.91
N ALA A 92 20.10 -13.38 -2.85
CA ALA A 92 21.36 -13.53 -2.14
C ALA A 92 22.37 -14.51 -2.80
N SER A 93 21.94 -15.35 -3.75
CA SER A 93 22.79 -16.45 -4.27
C SER A 93 23.66 -16.08 -5.48
N VAL A 94 23.32 -15.05 -6.24
CA VAL A 94 24.04 -14.69 -7.49
C VAL A 94 25.31 -13.86 -7.23
N THR A 95 25.42 -13.24 -6.05
CA THR A 95 26.53 -12.33 -5.72
C THR A 95 27.81 -13.09 -5.38
N LEU A 96 27.73 -14.17 -4.60
CA LEU A 96 28.94 -14.86 -4.13
C LEU A 96 29.71 -15.55 -5.26
N LEU A 97 29.02 -16.22 -6.19
CA LEU A 97 29.66 -16.82 -7.37
C LEU A 97 30.29 -15.76 -8.28
N SER A 98 29.60 -14.64 -8.50
CA SER A 98 30.13 -13.51 -9.26
C SER A 98 31.39 -12.92 -8.61
N LEU A 99 31.40 -12.81 -7.27
CA LEU A 99 32.58 -12.37 -6.52
C LEU A 99 33.76 -13.32 -6.70
N PHE A 100 33.54 -14.64 -6.64
CA PHE A 100 34.60 -15.63 -6.87
C PHE A 100 35.18 -15.55 -8.29
N PHE A 101 34.34 -15.35 -9.31
CA PHE A 101 34.81 -15.18 -10.68
C PHE A 101 35.65 -13.91 -10.86
N LEU A 102 35.24 -12.78 -10.27
CA LEU A 102 36.01 -11.54 -10.32
C LEU A 102 37.35 -11.66 -9.59
N LEU A 103 37.37 -12.36 -8.46
CA LEU A 103 38.58 -12.61 -7.68
C LEU A 103 39.55 -13.52 -8.44
N ALA A 104 39.04 -14.60 -9.03
CA ALA A 104 39.82 -15.49 -9.89
C ALA A 104 40.39 -14.76 -11.12
N PHE A 105 39.57 -13.94 -11.80
CA PHE A 105 40.01 -13.14 -12.93
C PHE A 105 41.15 -12.19 -12.56
N ARG A 106 41.06 -11.53 -11.40
CA ARG A 106 42.12 -10.66 -10.90
C ARG A 106 43.43 -11.43 -10.65
N VAL A 107 43.34 -12.57 -9.96
CA VAL A 107 44.52 -13.41 -9.65
C VAL A 107 45.18 -13.94 -10.92
N LEU A 108 44.40 -14.41 -11.90
CA LEU A 108 44.89 -14.89 -13.19
C LEU A 108 45.57 -13.76 -13.98
N ARG A 109 44.98 -12.57 -14.03
CA ARG A 109 45.57 -11.40 -14.70
C ARG A 109 46.89 -10.99 -14.07
N ASP A 110 46.94 -10.89 -12.74
CA ASP A 110 48.12 -10.45 -12.01
C ASP A 110 49.27 -11.51 -12.15
N SER A 111 48.92 -12.80 -12.21
CA SER A 111 49.88 -13.89 -12.47
C SER A 111 50.45 -13.86 -13.90
N LEU A 112 49.60 -13.59 -14.90
CA LEU A 112 50.03 -13.48 -16.30
C LEU A 112 50.98 -12.29 -16.51
N LEU A 113 50.67 -11.13 -15.89
CA LEU A 113 51.50 -9.93 -15.94
C LEU A 113 52.88 -10.13 -15.27
N THR A 114 52.93 -10.92 -14.20
CA THR A 114 54.18 -11.24 -13.50
C THR A 114 55.10 -12.13 -14.35
N ILE A 115 54.54 -13.07 -15.11
CA ILE A 115 55.30 -13.94 -16.02
C ILE A 115 55.83 -13.15 -17.24
N THR A 116 55.04 -12.22 -17.79
CA THR A 116 55.48 -11.39 -18.93
C THR A 116 56.52 -10.33 -18.58
N SER A 117 56.73 -10.03 -17.30
CA SER A 117 57.78 -9.10 -16.84
C SER A 117 59.06 -9.81 -16.37
N ALA A 118 59.08 -11.15 -16.39
CA ALA A 118 60.20 -12.00 -15.98
C ALA A 118 60.92 -12.67 -17.18
N VAL A 119 60.55 -12.32 -18.41
CA VAL A 119 61.22 -12.62 -19.69
C VAL A 119 61.63 -11.31 -20.33
#